data_AF-A0A4R0NL00-F1
#
_entry.id   AF-A0A4R0NL00-F1
#
_cell.length_a   1.000
_cell.length_b   1.000
_cell.length_c   1.000
_cell.angle_alpha   90.00
_cell.angle_beta   90.00
_cell.angle_gamma   90.00
#
_symmetry.space_group_name_H-M   'P 1'
#
loop_
_entity.id
_entity.type
_entity.pdbx_description
1 polymer ?
#
loop_
_entity_poly.entity_id
_entity_poly.type
_entity_poly.pdbx_seq_one_letter_code
_entity_poly.pdbx_strand_id
1 'polypeptide(L)'
;MSHQKHKINTILTILSNNPTLTTGRYPDIVEELKEALRVDRLNPTRRKNLMKVLHSMRALDSTLRAFLDYHGLRSDQHSIGDYIKRLYSHQGGALVGRLSAAEKETYLRNIADKRNKYLHSANRYPTGEMEVNDLIAEAHALIARMATF
;
A
#
# COMPACT_ATOMS: atom_id res chain seq x y z
N MET A 1 8.18 5.48 -18.35
CA MET A 1 7.56 6.20 -17.20
C MET A 1 6.08 6.58 -17.42
N SER A 2 5.18 5.66 -17.82
CA SER A 2 3.73 5.97 -17.88
C SER A 2 2.88 5.14 -16.89
N HIS A 3 3.27 3.90 -16.56
CA HIS A 3 2.44 3.02 -15.73
C HIS A 3 2.41 3.37 -14.23
N GLN A 4 3.56 3.61 -13.59
CA GLN A 4 3.59 3.95 -12.15
C GLN A 4 2.76 5.18 -11.84
N LYS A 5 2.97 6.24 -12.63
CA LYS A 5 2.29 7.52 -12.48
C LYS A 5 0.78 7.35 -12.64
N HIS A 6 0.36 6.57 -13.64
CA HIS A 6 -1.05 6.26 -13.84
C HIS A 6 -1.64 5.55 -12.62
N LYS A 7 -0.97 4.51 -12.09
CA LYS A 7 -1.44 3.77 -10.91
C LYS A 7 -1.52 4.64 -9.66
N ILE A 8 -0.52 5.48 -9.41
CA ILE A 8 -0.55 6.43 -8.28
C ILE A 8 -1.71 7.40 -8.43
N ASN A 9 -1.95 7.93 -9.63
CA ASN A 9 -3.10 8.80 -9.88
C ASN A 9 -4.43 8.06 -9.66
N THR A 10 -4.54 6.79 -10.08
CA THR A 10 -5.74 5.98 -9.80
C THR A 10 -5.93 5.77 -8.31
N ILE A 11 -4.88 5.47 -7.54
CA ILE A 11 -4.94 5.37 -6.08
C ILE A 11 -5.47 6.69 -5.49
N LEU A 12 -4.91 7.83 -5.91
CA LEU A 12 -5.37 9.15 -5.44
C LEU A 12 -6.87 9.37 -5.69
N THR A 13 -7.36 8.98 -6.87
CA THR A 13 -8.79 9.05 -7.22
C THR A 13 -9.64 8.10 -6.36
N ILE A 14 -9.17 6.89 -6.09
CA ILE A 14 -9.88 5.96 -5.20
C ILE A 14 -9.96 6.55 -3.79
N LEU A 15 -8.85 7.04 -3.25
CA LEU A 15 -8.79 7.62 -1.90
C LEU A 15 -9.67 8.87 -1.76
N SER A 16 -9.74 9.73 -2.77
CA SER A 16 -10.60 10.93 -2.71
C SER A 16 -12.09 10.59 -2.69
N ASN A 17 -12.48 9.46 -3.28
CA ASN A 17 -13.87 9.02 -3.34
C ASN A 17 -14.26 8.04 -2.22
N ASN A 18 -13.30 7.61 -1.40
CA ASN A 18 -13.53 6.61 -0.35
C ASN A 18 -12.95 7.11 0.99
N PRO A 19 -13.70 7.95 1.74
CA PRO A 19 -13.22 8.56 2.99
C PRO A 19 -12.79 7.55 4.06
N THR A 20 -13.40 6.36 4.07
CA THR A 20 -13.07 5.25 5.00
C THR A 20 -11.61 4.80 4.87
N LEU A 21 -11.00 4.94 3.69
CA LEU A 21 -9.61 4.57 3.43
C LEU A 21 -8.61 5.60 3.97
N THR A 22 -9.05 6.78 4.40
CA THR A 22 -8.14 7.87 4.74
C THR A 22 -8.38 8.49 6.11
N THR A 23 -9.55 8.31 6.71
CA THR A 23 -9.95 8.69 8.08
C THR A 23 -8.95 9.59 8.82
N GLY A 24 -9.05 10.91 8.57
CA GLY A 24 -8.24 11.94 9.24
C GLY A 24 -6.78 12.10 8.75
N ARG A 25 -6.36 11.36 7.73
CA ARG A 25 -4.97 11.28 7.22
C ARG A 25 -4.83 11.54 5.72
N TYR A 26 -5.92 11.95 5.05
CA TYR A 26 -5.91 12.16 3.60
C TYR A 26 -4.75 13.04 3.11
N PRO A 27 -4.44 14.21 3.71
CA PRO A 27 -3.34 15.06 3.26
C PRO A 27 -1.97 14.34 3.31
N ASP A 28 -1.73 13.59 4.39
CA ASP A 28 -0.47 12.88 4.60
C ASP A 28 -0.27 11.75 3.58
N ILE A 29 -1.33 10.97 3.34
CA ILE A 29 -1.30 9.86 2.36
C ILE A 29 -1.07 10.39 0.95
N VAL A 30 -1.72 11.50 0.59
CA VAL A 30 -1.55 12.16 -0.71
C VAL A 30 -0.12 12.67 -0.87
N GLU A 31 0.47 13.26 0.17
CA GLU A 31 1.82 13.80 0.08
C GLU A 31 2.87 12.69 -0.12
N GLU A 32 2.73 11.57 0.60
CA GLU A 32 3.59 10.39 0.38
C GLU A 32 3.47 9.85 -1.06
N LEU A 33 2.25 9.75 -1.60
CA LEU A 33 2.05 9.33 -2.99
C LEU A 33 2.65 10.32 -4.00
N LYS A 34 2.58 11.63 -3.72
CA LYS A 34 3.21 12.67 -4.54
C LYS A 34 4.72 12.61 -4.47
N GLU A 35 5.30 12.36 -3.29
CA GLU A 35 6.75 12.17 -3.15
C GLU A 35 7.23 11.00 -4.01
N ALA A 36 6.50 9.88 -4.06
CA ALA A 36 6.81 8.76 -4.96
C ALA A 36 6.88 9.16 -6.45
N LEU A 37 6.18 10.22 -6.88
CA LEU A 37 6.27 10.78 -8.23
C LEU A 37 7.42 11.78 -8.39
N ARG A 38 7.80 12.51 -7.34
CA ARG A 38 8.87 13.52 -7.39
C ARG A 38 10.28 12.92 -7.40
N VAL A 39 10.42 11.66 -6.96
CA VAL A 39 11.71 10.94 -6.90
C VAL A 39 12.40 10.79 -8.27
N ASP A 40 11.70 11.06 -9.36
CA ASP A 40 12.20 10.82 -10.72
C ASP A 40 13.50 11.53 -11.09
N ARG A 41 13.87 12.60 -10.35
CA ARG A 41 15.12 13.33 -10.53
C ARG A 41 16.31 12.77 -9.73
N LEU A 42 16.09 11.75 -8.90
CA LEU A 42 17.17 11.17 -8.08
C LEU A 42 18.07 10.26 -8.90
N ASN A 43 19.38 10.47 -8.74
CA ASN A 43 20.43 9.53 -9.10
C ASN A 43 21.12 9.04 -7.82
N PRO A 44 21.52 7.75 -7.73
CA PRO A 44 21.42 6.68 -8.74
C PRO A 44 20.05 5.97 -8.76
N THR A 45 19.73 5.28 -9.86
CA THR A 45 18.47 4.54 -10.10
C THR A 45 18.04 3.62 -8.95
N ARG A 46 19.00 2.97 -8.26
CA ARG A 46 18.71 2.12 -7.10
C ARG A 46 18.07 2.92 -5.96
N ARG A 47 18.59 4.11 -5.67
CA ARG A 47 18.08 5.02 -4.64
C ARG A 47 16.71 5.57 -5.05
N LYS A 48 16.55 5.94 -6.32
CA LYS A 48 15.25 6.33 -6.89
C LYS A 48 14.19 5.25 -6.67
N ASN A 49 14.49 4.02 -7.04
CA ASN A 49 13.54 2.91 -6.93
C ASN A 49 13.22 2.58 -5.46
N LEU A 50 14.22 2.60 -4.57
CA LEU A 50 14.00 2.39 -3.14
C LEU A 50 13.08 3.45 -2.54
N MET A 51 13.30 4.72 -2.86
CA MET A 51 12.46 5.83 -2.38
C MET A 51 11.02 5.73 -2.91
N LYS A 52 10.83 5.31 -4.17
CA LYS A 52 9.50 5.02 -4.72
C LYS A 52 8.77 3.94 -3.93
N VAL A 53 9.46 2.86 -3.60
CA VAL A 53 8.91 1.78 -2.75
C VAL A 53 8.59 2.31 -1.36
N LEU A 54 9.52 3.04 -0.72
CA LEU A 54 9.34 3.59 0.63
C LEU A 54 8.07 4.42 0.75
N HIS A 55 7.94 5.44 -0.10
CA HIS A 55 6.80 6.35 -0.07
C HIS A 55 5.48 5.65 -0.41
N SER A 56 5.47 4.78 -1.42
CA SER A 56 4.27 4.02 -1.80
C SER A 56 3.82 3.07 -0.68
N MET A 57 4.76 2.41 -0.01
CA MET A 57 4.44 1.48 1.08
C MET A 57 4.01 2.22 2.35
N ARG A 58 4.54 3.42 2.62
CA ARG A 58 4.08 4.25 3.74
C ARG A 58 2.67 4.77 3.53
N ALA A 59 2.33 5.17 2.30
CA ALA A 59 0.97 5.53 1.92
C ALA A 59 0.01 4.34 2.09
N LEU A 60 0.40 3.14 1.64
CA LEU A 60 -0.39 1.93 1.82
C LEU A 60 -0.60 1.57 3.30
N ASP A 61 0.47 1.62 4.12
CA ASP A 61 0.40 1.35 5.55
C ASP A 61 -0.60 2.29 6.26
N SER A 62 -0.51 3.59 5.93
CA SER A 62 -1.42 4.60 6.46
C SER A 62 -2.86 4.40 6.01
N THR A 63 -3.07 3.98 4.76
CA THR A 63 -4.39 3.67 4.19
C THR A 63 -5.03 2.46 4.88
N LEU A 64 -4.27 1.35 5.02
CA LEU A 64 -4.71 0.14 5.71
C LEU A 64 -5.07 0.43 7.17
N ARG A 65 -4.22 1.20 7.85
CA ARG A 65 -4.48 1.63 9.22
C ARG A 65 -5.76 2.47 9.31
N ALA A 66 -5.94 3.46 8.46
CA ALA A 66 -7.12 4.32 8.48
C ALA A 66 -8.42 3.54 8.25
N PHE A 67 -8.40 2.57 7.34
CA PHE A 67 -9.54 1.68 7.10
C PHE A 67 -9.85 0.80 8.31
N LEU A 68 -8.84 0.15 8.89
CA LEU A 68 -9.03 -0.68 10.08
C LEU A 68 -9.47 0.13 11.29
N ASP A 69 -8.96 1.36 11.45
CA ASP A 69 -9.39 2.29 12.50
C ASP A 69 -10.88 2.65 12.33
N TYR A 70 -11.29 3.01 11.11
CA TYR A 70 -12.68 3.38 10.80
C TYR A 70 -13.68 2.26 11.11
N HIS A 71 -13.32 1.01 10.80
CA HIS A 71 -14.19 -0.14 11.01
C HIS A 71 -14.02 -0.79 12.40
N GLY A 72 -13.24 -0.19 13.32
CA GLY A 72 -13.00 -0.76 14.64
C GLY A 72 -12.29 -2.12 14.61
N LEU A 73 -11.52 -2.38 13.55
CA LEU A 73 -10.81 -3.64 13.32
C LEU A 73 -9.34 -3.60 13.74
N ARG A 74 -8.86 -2.46 14.25
CA ARG A 74 -7.46 -2.26 14.63
C ARG A 74 -6.98 -3.30 15.66
N SER A 75 -5.70 -3.68 15.58
CA SER A 75 -5.00 -4.47 16.59
C SER A 75 -3.78 -3.71 17.13
N ASP A 76 -3.16 -4.26 18.18
CA ASP A 76 -1.94 -3.70 18.79
C ASP A 76 -0.71 -3.84 17.89
N GLN A 77 -0.76 -4.71 16.89
CA GLN A 77 0.33 -4.89 15.91
C GLN A 77 0.21 -3.86 14.79
N HIS A 78 1.35 -3.28 14.39
CA HIS A 78 1.40 -2.19 13.42
C HIS A 78 2.31 -2.54 12.25
N SER A 79 1.85 -3.51 11.45
CA SER A 79 2.54 -3.94 10.23
C SER A 79 1.57 -4.18 9.09
N ILE A 80 1.99 -3.90 7.85
CA ILE A 80 1.22 -4.21 6.63
C ILE A 80 0.77 -5.68 6.61
N GLY A 81 1.65 -6.61 7.02
CA GLY A 81 1.34 -8.03 7.06
C GLY A 81 0.20 -8.36 8.03
N ASP A 82 0.20 -7.74 9.21
CA ASP A 82 -0.87 -7.98 10.19
C ASP A 82 -2.17 -7.27 9.81
N TYR A 83 -2.09 -6.10 9.17
CA TYR A 83 -3.27 -5.45 8.60
C TYR A 83 -3.93 -6.35 7.53
N ILE A 84 -3.15 -6.96 6.63
CA ILE A 84 -3.67 -7.90 5.61
C ILE A 84 -4.31 -9.13 6.28
N LYS A 85 -3.66 -9.72 7.30
CA LYS A 85 -4.25 -10.83 8.05
C LYS A 85 -5.58 -10.43 8.70
N ARG A 86 -5.69 -9.20 9.19
CA ARG A 86 -6.92 -8.69 9.82
C ARG A 86 -8.05 -8.48 8.81
N LEU A 87 -7.75 -8.00 7.60
CA LEU A 87 -8.72 -7.92 6.50
C LEU A 87 -9.26 -9.30 6.08
N TYR A 88 -8.50 -10.38 6.36
CA TYR A 88 -8.95 -11.76 6.18
C TYR A 88 -9.74 -12.32 7.38
N SER A 89 -9.21 -12.19 8.61
CA SER A 89 -9.69 -12.95 9.77
C SER A 89 -10.60 -12.19 10.74
N HIS A 90 -10.90 -10.91 10.50
CA HIS A 90 -11.73 -10.15 11.43
C HIS A 90 -13.11 -10.79 11.61
N GLN A 91 -13.60 -10.76 12.85
CA GLN A 91 -14.94 -11.21 13.22
C GLN A 91 -15.94 -10.04 13.37
N GLY A 92 -15.50 -8.81 13.08
CA GLY A 92 -16.33 -7.58 13.12
C GLY A 92 -17.51 -7.61 12.15
N GLY A 93 -18.57 -6.89 12.54
CA GLY A 93 -19.98 -7.04 12.11
C GLY A 93 -20.25 -7.06 10.60
N ALA A 94 -21.44 -7.59 10.26
CA ALA A 94 -21.91 -8.07 8.96
C ALA A 94 -21.84 -7.12 7.73
N LEU A 95 -21.14 -5.98 7.81
CA LEU A 95 -21.18 -4.91 6.82
C LEU A 95 -19.85 -4.61 6.12
N VAL A 96 -18.73 -5.24 6.51
CA VAL A 96 -17.42 -5.02 5.86
C VAL A 96 -16.99 -6.28 5.14
N GLY A 97 -16.68 -6.16 3.85
CA GLY A 97 -16.15 -7.28 3.07
C GLY A 97 -14.83 -7.84 3.62
N ARG A 98 -14.52 -9.08 3.22
CA ARG A 98 -13.31 -9.81 3.64
C ARG A 98 -12.46 -10.19 2.44
N LEU A 99 -11.15 -10.31 2.69
CA LEU A 99 -10.27 -11.00 1.76
C LEU A 99 -10.56 -12.51 1.80
N SER A 100 -10.49 -13.14 0.65
CA SER A 100 -10.36 -14.60 0.54
C SER A 100 -8.97 -15.05 1.00
N ALA A 101 -8.82 -16.35 1.26
CA ALA A 101 -7.52 -16.93 1.60
C ALA A 101 -6.50 -16.71 0.47
N ALA A 102 -6.92 -16.82 -0.79
CA ALA A 102 -6.06 -16.62 -1.97
C ALA A 102 -5.59 -15.16 -2.11
N GLU A 103 -6.47 -14.18 -1.89
CA GLU A 103 -6.12 -12.76 -1.90
C GLU A 103 -5.13 -12.45 -0.76
N LYS A 104 -5.41 -12.95 0.45
CA LYS A 104 -4.53 -12.78 1.61
C LYS A 104 -3.11 -13.29 1.32
N GLU A 105 -2.97 -14.52 0.82
CA GLU A 105 -1.65 -15.09 0.50
C GLU A 105 -0.94 -14.31 -0.61
N THR A 106 -1.69 -13.86 -1.63
CA THR A 106 -1.16 -13.04 -2.71
C THR A 106 -0.61 -11.72 -2.17
N TYR A 107 -1.37 -10.98 -1.37
CA TYR A 107 -0.93 -9.69 -0.83
C TYR A 107 0.19 -9.83 0.20
N LEU A 108 0.21 -10.86 1.04
CA LEU A 108 1.34 -11.11 1.93
C LEU A 108 2.64 -11.31 1.13
N ARG A 109 2.61 -12.20 0.14
CA ARG A 109 3.78 -12.50 -0.70
C ARG A 109 4.23 -11.31 -1.53
N ASN A 110 3.28 -10.63 -2.18
CA ASN A 110 3.60 -9.63 -3.18
C ASN A 110 3.80 -8.23 -2.60
N ILE A 111 3.29 -7.95 -1.40
CA ILE A 111 3.42 -6.65 -0.74
C ILE A 111 4.31 -6.77 0.49
N ALA A 112 3.87 -7.52 1.52
CA ALA A 112 4.56 -7.53 2.81
C ALA A 112 5.99 -8.09 2.68
N ASP A 113 6.17 -9.23 2.01
CA ASP A 113 7.49 -9.84 1.85
C ASP A 113 8.42 -9.00 0.97
N LYS A 114 7.91 -8.45 -0.15
CA LYS A 114 8.71 -7.56 -1.02
C LYS A 114 9.11 -6.27 -0.31
N ARG A 115 8.18 -5.65 0.44
CA ARG A 115 8.46 -4.47 1.26
C ARG A 115 9.50 -4.78 2.33
N ASN A 116 9.42 -5.92 3.00
CA ASN A 116 10.40 -6.35 3.99
C ASN A 116 11.78 -6.60 3.35
N LYS A 117 11.82 -7.24 2.17
CA LYS A 117 13.05 -7.44 1.40
C LYS A 117 13.73 -6.11 1.09
N TYR A 118 13.02 -5.10 0.60
CA TYR A 118 13.64 -3.84 0.17
C TYR A 118 13.88 -2.83 1.31
N LEU A 119 13.04 -2.82 2.34
CA LEU A 119 13.11 -1.80 3.41
C LEU A 119 13.72 -2.31 4.73
N HIS A 120 13.86 -3.62 4.91
CA HIS A 120 14.44 -4.21 6.13
C HIS A 120 15.69 -5.06 5.89
N SER A 121 16.08 -5.33 4.64
CA SER A 121 17.32 -6.05 4.34
C SER A 121 18.40 -5.09 3.82
N ALA A 122 19.60 -5.15 4.41
CA ALA A 122 20.73 -4.36 3.94
C ALA A 122 21.14 -4.74 2.52
N ASN A 123 21.53 -3.74 1.73
CA ASN A 123 22.01 -3.89 0.35
C ASN A 123 21.03 -4.61 -0.61
N ARG A 124 19.73 -4.59 -0.28
CA ARG A 124 18.66 -5.06 -1.18
C ARG A 124 17.96 -3.85 -1.77
N TYR A 125 17.90 -3.80 -3.09
CA TYR A 125 17.24 -2.73 -3.84
C TYR A 125 16.36 -3.34 -4.91
N PRO A 126 15.27 -2.67 -5.31
CA PRO A 126 14.55 -3.05 -6.52
C PRO A 126 15.49 -2.98 -7.72
N THR A 127 15.60 -4.07 -8.47
CA THR A 127 16.60 -4.22 -9.54
C THR A 127 16.31 -3.33 -10.76
N GLY A 128 15.04 -2.97 -10.95
CA GLY A 128 14.57 -2.09 -12.01
C GLY A 128 13.18 -1.52 -11.73
N GLU A 129 12.71 -0.65 -12.62
CA GLU A 129 11.39 -0.01 -12.48
C GLU A 129 10.23 -1.01 -12.56
N MET A 130 10.40 -2.14 -13.24
CA MET A 130 9.37 -3.19 -13.34
C MET A 130 8.99 -3.75 -11.98
N GLU A 131 9.96 -4.13 -11.13
CA GLU A 131 9.69 -4.62 -9.78
C GLU A 131 8.95 -3.58 -8.91
N VAL A 132 9.28 -2.30 -9.08
CA VAL A 132 8.61 -1.19 -8.39
C VAL A 132 7.17 -1.04 -8.88
N ASN A 133 6.95 -1.12 -10.19
CA ASN A 133 5.62 -1.04 -10.80
C ASN A 133 4.74 -2.19 -10.36
N ASP A 134 5.26 -3.42 -10.31
CA ASP A 134 4.52 -4.60 -9.87
C ASP A 134 4.08 -4.44 -8.41
N LEU A 135 4.98 -4.00 -7.53
CA LEU A 135 4.65 -3.77 -6.12
C LEU A 135 3.57 -2.69 -5.96
N ILE A 136 3.64 -1.60 -6.73
CA ILE A 136 2.63 -0.53 -6.70
C ILE A 136 1.31 -1.00 -7.31
N ALA A 137 1.34 -1.87 -8.33
CA ALA A 137 0.15 -2.45 -8.92
C ALA A 137 -0.59 -3.36 -7.91
N GLU A 138 0.15 -4.11 -7.10
CA GLU A 138 -0.39 -4.95 -6.02
C GLU A 138 -0.97 -4.11 -4.90
N ALA A 139 -0.28 -3.04 -4.48
CA ALA A 139 -0.82 -2.07 -3.54
C ALA A 139 -2.12 -1.43 -4.05
N HIS A 140 -2.16 -1.04 -5.33
CA HIS A 140 -3.36 -0.54 -5.98
C HIS A 140 -4.49 -1.58 -5.97
N ALA A 141 -4.20 -2.85 -6.29
CA ALA A 141 -5.20 -3.91 -6.27
C ALA A 141 -5.80 -4.12 -4.88
N LEU A 142 -4.98 -4.10 -3.83
CA LEU A 142 -5.44 -4.18 -2.44
C LEU A 142 -6.33 -2.98 -2.07
N ILE A 143 -5.90 -1.75 -2.38
CA ILE A 143 -6.70 -0.55 -2.11
C ILE A 143 -8.03 -0.58 -2.86
N ALA A 144 -8.02 -0.97 -4.14
CA ALA A 144 -9.23 -1.14 -4.94
C ALA A 144 -10.15 -2.22 -4.37
N ARG A 145 -9.58 -3.31 -3.84
CA ARG A 145 -10.35 -4.37 -3.19
C ARG A 145 -11.02 -3.90 -1.90
N MET A 146 -10.35 -3.05 -1.13
CA MET A 146 -10.92 -2.47 0.09
C MET A 146 -11.99 -1.43 -0.20
N ALA A 147 -11.89 -0.70 -1.32
CA ALA A 147 -12.91 0.25 -1.75
C ALA A 147 -14.25 -0.42 -2.13
N THR A 148 -14.27 -1.75 -2.27
CA THR A 148 -15.49 -2.54 -2.53
C THR A 148 -15.97 -3.31 -1.30
N PHE A 149 -15.33 -3.13 -0.14
CA PHE A 149 -15.79 -3.67 1.14
C PHE A 149 -16.88 -2.80 1.76
#